data_AF-A0A7S2EZQ8-F1
#
_entry.id   AF-A0A7S2EZQ8-F1
#
_cell.length_a   1.000
_cell.length_b   1.000
_cell.length_c   1.000
_cell.angle_alpha   90.00
_cell.angle_beta   90.00
_cell.angle_gamma   90.00
#
_symmetry.space_group_name_H-M   'P 1'
#
loop_
_entity.id
_entity.type
_entity.pdbx_description
1 polymer ?
#
loop_
_entity_poly.entity_id
_entity_poly.type
_entity_poly.pdbx_seq_one_letter_code
_entity_poly.pdbx_strand_id
1 'polypeptide(L)'
;AEILEISPEGFLKVLQRHSDAAMLARDYSEAIATAVQKYPPDLMNDLRLPLEHGRIVQSMPAESREQMSSGGLNIVSQFTWSLFRNRSLSALTCEIRAGKCDIV
;
A
#
# COMPACT_ATOMS: atom_id res chain seq x y z
N ALA A 1 11.66 -4.99 -27.00
CA ALA A 1 11.09 -4.46 -25.74
C ALA A 1 12.18 -3.64 -25.09
N GLU A 2 11.92 -2.36 -24.83
CA GLU A 2 12.85 -1.51 -24.08
C GLU A 2 12.64 -1.82 -22.59
N ILE A 3 13.70 -2.25 -21.90
CA ILE A 3 13.65 -2.47 -20.46
C ILE A 3 13.87 -1.11 -19.81
N LEU A 4 12.82 -0.57 -19.19
CA LEU A 4 12.94 0.63 -18.38
C LEU A 4 13.70 0.26 -17.10
N GLU A 5 14.95 0.70 -17.01
CA GLU A 5 15.75 0.59 -15.80
C GLU A 5 15.64 1.88 -14.98
N ILE A 6 15.32 1.73 -13.70
CA ILE A 6 15.41 2.82 -12.72
C ILE A 6 16.77 2.67 -12.05
N SER A 7 17.65 3.66 -12.19
CA SER A 7 18.94 3.61 -11.49
C SER A 7 18.72 3.70 -9.97
N PRO A 8 19.52 3.00 -9.15
CA PRO A 8 19.43 3.09 -7.70
C PRO A 8 19.50 4.54 -7.17
N GLU A 9 20.34 5.38 -7.79
CA GLU A 9 20.48 6.80 -7.44
C GLU A 9 19.22 7.60 -7.79
N GLY A 10 18.59 7.28 -8.92
CA GLY A 10 17.33 7.88 -9.33
C GLY A 10 16.21 7.53 -8.35
N PHE A 11 16.13 6.26 -7.95
CA PHE A 11 15.16 5.80 -6.96
C PHE A 11 15.37 6.46 -5.60
N LEU A 12 16.62 6.50 -5.10
CA LEU A 12 16.95 7.16 -3.83
C LEU A 12 16.60 8.65 -3.85
N LYS A 13 16.84 9.36 -4.97
CA LYS A 13 16.46 10.76 -5.13
C LYS A 13 14.94 10.96 -5.02
N VAL A 14 14.14 10.03 -5.52
CA VAL A 14 12.67 10.08 -5.37
C VAL A 14 12.31 9.93 -3.90
N LEU A 15 12.82 8.90 -3.21
CA LEU A 15 12.52 8.69 -1.80
C LEU A 15 12.98 9.86 -0.91
N GLN A 16 14.12 10.47 -1.21
CA GLN A 16 14.61 11.64 -0.48
C GLN A 16 13.72 12.88 -0.66
N ARG A 17 13.05 13.02 -1.80
CA ARG A 17 12.14 14.15 -2.10
C ARG A 17 10.72 13.93 -1.60
N HIS A 18 10.33 12.66 -1.47
CA HIS A 18 8.99 12.23 -1.10
C HIS A 18 9.06 11.39 0.17
N SER A 19 9.10 12.07 1.33
CA SER A 19 9.26 11.42 2.63
C SER A 19 8.13 10.45 2.96
N ASP A 20 6.93 10.73 2.46
CA ASP A 20 5.78 9.84 2.46
C ASP A 20 6.06 8.54 1.70
N ALA A 21 6.53 8.65 0.46
CA ALA A 21 6.89 7.48 -0.34
C ALA A 21 8.01 6.67 0.31
N ALA A 22 9.00 7.34 0.93
CA ALA A 22 10.07 6.68 1.67
C ALA A 22 9.56 5.91 2.89
N MET A 23 8.63 6.50 3.65
CA MET A 23 7.99 5.84 4.78
C MET A 23 7.22 4.60 4.32
N LEU A 24 6.36 4.73 3.31
CA LEU A 24 5.60 3.61 2.74
C LEU A 24 6.51 2.50 2.22
N ALA A 25 7.57 2.86 1.50
CA ALA A 25 8.53 1.90 0.96
C ALA A 25 9.22 1.11 2.09
N ARG A 26 9.61 1.78 3.17
CA ARG A 26 10.22 1.12 4.33
C ARG A 26 9.22 0.18 5.00
N ASP A 27 8.05 0.68 5.38
CA ASP A 27 7.06 -0.08 6.13
C ASP A 27 6.55 -1.30 5.33
N TYR A 28 6.34 -1.14 4.02
CA TYR A 28 5.97 -2.25 3.12
C TYR A 28 7.10 -3.27 2.99
N SER A 29 8.36 -2.82 2.90
CA SER A 29 9.52 -3.72 2.81
C SER A 29 9.70 -4.54 4.10
N GLU A 30 9.50 -3.92 5.25
CA GLU A 30 9.54 -4.60 6.56
C GLU A 30 8.40 -5.62 6.70
N ALA A 31 7.19 -5.27 6.26
CA ALA A 31 6.03 -6.16 6.23
C ALA A 31 6.29 -7.39 5.33
N ILE A 32 6.83 -7.17 4.12
CA ILE A 32 7.24 -8.26 3.21
C ILE A 32 8.30 -9.13 3.86
N ALA A 33 9.39 -8.54 4.36
CA ALA A 33 10.49 -9.30 4.96
C ALA A 33 9.99 -10.19 6.11
N THR A 34 9.11 -9.65 6.95
CA THR A 34 8.47 -10.39 8.05
C THR A 34 7.56 -11.50 7.54
N ALA A 35 6.80 -11.27 6.47
CA ALA A 35 5.93 -12.27 5.90
C ALA A 35 6.71 -13.40 5.22
N VAL A 36 7.77 -13.08 4.48
CA VAL A 36 8.68 -14.04 3.82
C VAL A 36 9.30 -14.99 4.84
N GLN A 37 9.73 -14.50 6.01
CA GLN A 37 10.31 -15.32 7.07
C GLN A 37 9.37 -16.43 7.60
N LYS A 38 8.06 -16.33 7.35
CA LYS A 38 7.08 -17.35 7.77
C LYS A 38 7.01 -18.53 6.82
N TYR A 39 7.61 -18.43 5.63
CA TYR A 39 7.58 -19.47 4.61
C TYR A 39 8.94 -20.15 4.48
N PRO A 40 8.95 -21.47 4.25
CA PRO A 40 10.16 -22.19 3.86
C PRO A 40 10.84 -21.55 2.64
N PRO A 41 12.19 -21.40 2.64
CA PRO A 41 12.92 -20.76 1.53
C PRO A 41 12.70 -21.43 0.16
N ASP A 42 12.45 -22.73 0.14
CA ASP A 42 12.16 -23.53 -1.06
C ASP A 42 10.79 -23.21 -1.70
N LEU A 43 9.90 -22.55 -0.95
CA LEU A 43 8.60 -22.06 -1.43
C LEU A 43 8.65 -20.58 -1.85
N MET A 44 9.80 -19.92 -1.76
CA MET A 44 10.00 -18.53 -2.12
C MET A 44 10.83 -18.45 -3.40
N ASN A 45 10.17 -18.28 -4.54
CA ASN A 45 10.84 -17.91 -5.79
C ASN A 45 10.02 -16.87 -6.54
N ASP A 46 10.64 -16.21 -7.53
CA ASP A 46 10.01 -15.15 -8.31
C ASP A 46 8.72 -15.57 -9.01
N LEU A 47 8.52 -16.87 -9.24
CA LEU A 47 7.33 -17.43 -9.87
C LEU A 47 6.25 -17.85 -8.87
N ARG A 48 6.61 -18.00 -7.58
CA ARG A 48 5.76 -18.51 -6.52
C ARG A 48 6.10 -17.78 -5.23
N LEU A 49 5.39 -16.67 -5.02
CA LEU A 49 5.36 -15.96 -3.76
C LEU A 49 3.96 -16.10 -3.17
N PRO A 50 3.71 -16.98 -2.17
CA PRO A 50 2.43 -17.08 -1.44
C PRO A 50 2.12 -15.84 -0.57
N LEU A 51 2.48 -14.64 -1.00
CA LEU A 51 2.19 -13.40 -0.31
C LEU A 51 1.02 -12.70 -0.99
N GLU A 52 -0.11 -12.64 -0.28
CA GLU A 52 -1.24 -11.83 -0.70
C GLU A 52 -0.97 -10.36 -0.34
N HIS A 53 -1.01 -9.47 -1.33
CA HIS A 53 -0.75 -8.03 -1.15
C HIS A 53 -1.56 -7.43 0.01
N GLY A 54 -2.85 -7.77 0.10
CA GLY A 54 -3.71 -7.28 1.18
C GLY A 54 -3.24 -7.69 2.58
N ARG A 55 -2.68 -8.89 2.74
CA ARG A 55 -2.12 -9.34 4.04
C ARG A 55 -0.84 -8.59 4.41
N ILE A 56 -0.02 -8.26 3.41
CA ILE A 56 1.17 -7.42 3.61
C ILE A 56 0.74 -6.04 4.10
N VAL A 57 -0.19 -5.40 3.39
CA VAL A 57 -0.70 -4.07 3.77
C VAL A 57 -1.32 -4.08 5.17
N GLN A 58 -2.11 -5.10 5.52
CA GLN A 58 -2.70 -5.22 6.85
C GLN A 58 -1.67 -5.34 7.99
N SER A 59 -0.45 -5.78 7.69
CA SER A 59 0.64 -5.87 8.67
C SER A 59 1.45 -4.58 8.83
N MET A 60 1.21 -3.58 7.97
CA MET A 60 1.85 -2.27 8.07
C MET A 60 1.22 -1.42 9.18
N PRO A 61 1.91 -0.36 9.65
CA PRO A 61 1.33 0.63 10.54
C PRO A 61 0.07 1.28 9.96
N ALA A 62 -0.87 1.65 10.84
CA ALA A 62 -2.15 2.22 10.44
C ALA A 62 -2.02 3.52 9.62
N GLU A 63 -1.05 4.36 9.95
CA GLU A 63 -0.75 5.60 9.20
C GLU A 63 -0.39 5.31 7.74
N SER A 64 0.49 4.34 7.50
CA SER A 64 0.90 3.91 6.17
C SER A 64 -0.25 3.28 5.39
N ARG A 65 -1.10 2.51 6.07
CA ARG A 65 -2.34 1.94 5.49
C ARG A 65 -3.36 3.02 5.08
N GLU A 66 -3.57 4.03 5.92
CA GLU A 66 -4.42 5.18 5.60
C GLU A 66 -3.87 5.93 4.38
N GLN A 67 -2.55 6.17 4.36
CA GLN A 67 -1.92 6.89 3.28
C GLN A 67 -1.99 6.14 1.94
N MET A 68 -1.77 4.83 1.93
CA MET A 68 -1.97 4.01 0.73
C MET A 68 -3.43 4.03 0.26
N SER A 69 -4.38 4.05 1.20
CA SER A 69 -5.81 4.11 0.91
C SER A 69 -6.28 5.46 0.36
N SER A 70 -5.50 6.54 0.53
CA SER A 70 -5.87 7.90 0.12
C SER A 70 -6.11 8.03 -1.39
N GLY A 71 -5.31 7.32 -2.21
CA GLY A 71 -5.46 7.31 -3.67
C GLY A 71 -6.78 6.67 -4.09
N GLY A 72 -7.10 5.50 -3.53
CA GLY A 72 -8.37 4.81 -3.77
C GLY A 72 -9.58 5.62 -3.28
N LEU A 73 -9.48 6.22 -2.08
CA LEU A 73 -10.50 7.13 -1.56
C LEU A 73 -10.78 8.31 -2.50
N ASN A 74 -9.73 8.93 -3.05
CA ASN A 74 -9.88 10.03 -4.00
C ASN A 74 -10.63 9.58 -5.25
N ILE A 75 -10.32 8.42 -5.80
CA ILE A 75 -11.04 7.85 -6.95
C ILE A 75 -12.51 7.60 -6.58
N VAL A 76 -12.79 6.92 -5.46
CA VAL A 76 -14.17 6.64 -5.02
C VAL A 76 -14.98 7.94 -4.83
N SER A 77 -14.34 9.00 -4.32
CA SER A 77 -14.98 10.30 -4.15
C SER A 77 -15.38 10.99 -5.47
N GLN A 78 -14.67 10.68 -6.56
CA GLN A 78 -14.91 11.20 -7.90
C GLN A 78 -16.01 10.44 -8.66
N PHE A 79 -16.13 9.12 -8.40
CA PHE A 79 -17.06 8.23 -9.12
C PHE A 79 -18.39 7.97 -8.41
N THR A 80 -18.71 8.61 -7.27
CA THR A 80 -19.97 8.35 -6.55
C THR A 80 -21.06 9.40 -6.83
N TRP A 81 -22.20 8.95 -7.39
CA TRP A 81 -23.36 9.78 -7.75
C TRP A 81 -24.04 10.41 -6.51
N SER A 82 -24.56 11.62 -6.68
CA SER A 82 -24.79 12.66 -5.66
C SER A 82 -25.74 12.36 -4.48
N LEU A 83 -26.47 11.24 -4.46
CA LEU A 83 -27.57 11.04 -3.49
C LEU A 83 -27.21 10.16 -2.27
N PHE A 84 -26.15 9.34 -2.32
CA PHE A 84 -25.66 8.54 -1.18
C PHE A 84 -24.28 9.01 -0.65
N ARG A 85 -23.84 10.17 -1.13
CA ARG A 85 -22.44 10.61 -1.22
C ARG A 85 -21.74 10.86 0.12
N ASN A 86 -22.41 11.51 1.08
CA ASN A 86 -21.69 12.04 2.25
C ASN A 86 -21.60 11.05 3.40
N ARG A 87 -22.65 10.27 3.68
CA ARG A 87 -22.63 9.33 4.81
C ARG A 87 -21.76 8.12 4.53
N SER A 88 -21.86 7.52 3.35
CA SER A 88 -21.08 6.32 3.01
C SER A 88 -19.59 6.63 2.82
N LEU A 89 -19.26 7.74 2.17
CA LEU A 89 -17.86 8.16 2.04
C LEU A 89 -17.25 8.55 3.39
N SER A 90 -18.00 9.31 4.22
CA SER A 90 -17.52 9.66 5.57
C SER A 90 -17.36 8.43 6.46
N ALA A 91 -18.25 7.44 6.37
CA ALA A 91 -18.12 6.18 7.10
C ALA A 91 -16.87 5.42 6.64
N LEU A 92 -16.66 5.30 5.32
CA LEU A 92 -15.48 4.65 4.75
C LEU A 92 -14.17 5.35 5.16
N THR A 93 -14.12 6.67 5.09
CA THR A 93 -12.95 7.44 5.57
C THR A 93 -12.70 7.23 7.07
N CYS A 94 -13.77 7.14 7.88
CA CYS A 94 -13.66 6.87 9.31
C CYS A 94 -13.12 5.45 9.57
N GLU A 95 -13.60 4.46 8.81
CA GLU A 95 -13.13 3.07 8.92
C GLU A 95 -11.65 2.93 8.53
N ILE A 96 -11.20 3.64 7.49
CA ILE A 96 -9.79 3.65 7.09
C ILE A 96 -8.90 4.28 8.16
N ARG A 97 -9.29 5.45 8.69
CA ARG A 97 -8.58 6.11 9.80
C ARG A 97 -8.53 5.25 11.06
N ALA A 98 -9.59 4.47 11.30
CA ALA A 98 -9.65 3.54 12.41
C ALA A 98 -8.88 2.23 12.15
N GLY A 99 -8.24 2.08 10.98
CA GLY A 99 -7.52 0.87 10.58
C GLY A 99 -8.41 -0.36 10.35
N LYS A 100 -9.72 -0.16 10.19
CA LYS A 100 -10.74 -1.21 10.00
C LYS A 100 -10.93 -1.61 8.54
N CYS A 101 -10.53 -0.75 7.62
CA CYS A 101 -10.66 -0.95 6.18
C CYS A 101 -9.41 -0.41 5.48
N ASP A 102 -9.04 -1.03 4.36
CA ASP A 102 -7.97 -0.59 3.47
C ASP A 102 -8.53 -0.55 2.04
N ILE A 103 -8.08 0.43 1.24
CA ILE A 103 -8.39 0.51 -0.19
C ILE A 103 -7.05 0.54 -0.95
N VAL A 104 -6.51 -0.65 -1.21
CA VAL A 104 -5.21 -0.87 -1.86
C VAL A 104 -5.33 -1.76 -3.08
#